data_AF-A0A151QX65-F1
#
_entry.id   AF-A0A151QX65-F1
#
_cell.length_a   1.000
_cell.length_b   1.000
_cell.length_c   1.000
_cell.angle_alpha   90.00
_cell.angle_beta   90.00
_cell.angle_gamma   90.00
#
_symmetry.space_group_name_H-M   'P 1'
#
loop_
_entity.id
_entity.type
_entity.pdbx_description
1 polymer ?
#
loop_
_entity_poly.entity_id
_entity_poly.type
_entity_poly.pdbx_seq_one_letter_code
_entity_poly.pdbx_strand_id
1 'polypeptide(L)' 'MKHLAIDYHFVCDLVSQNKLKVSHIPSSHQLVDLHTKPLATPHHNFLKSNIGVVEFTSIL' A
#
# COMPACT_ATOMS: atom_id res chain seq x y z
N MET A 1 17.61 -0.49 -19.33
CA MET A 1 16.32 -0.43 -18.62
C MET A 1 15.69 0.93 -18.89
N LYS A 2 14.64 1.01 -19.72
CA LYS A 2 13.96 2.28 -20.10
C LYS A 2 12.56 2.43 -19.52
N HIS A 3 12.06 1.46 -18.74
CA HIS A 3 10.67 1.42 -18.29
C HIS A 3 10.39 2.28 -17.04
N LEU A 4 11.38 2.45 -16.14
CA LEU A 4 11.20 3.27 -14.93
C LEU A 4 10.90 4.75 -15.22
N ALA A 5 11.40 5.26 -16.35
CA ALA A 5 11.15 6.64 -16.76
C ALA A 5 9.67 6.88 -17.13
N ILE A 6 9.00 5.88 -17.73
CA ILE A 6 7.63 6.06 -18.25
C ILE A 6 6.65 6.18 -17.08
N ASP A 7 6.68 5.25 -16.12
CA ASP A 7 5.76 5.25 -14.99
C ASP A 7 5.96 6.50 -14.11
N TYR A 8 7.20 6.94 -13.94
CA TYR A 8 7.52 8.16 -13.21
C TYR A 8 6.94 9.41 -13.89
N HIS A 9 7.22 9.60 -15.19
CA HIS A 9 6.69 10.73 -15.94
C HIS A 9 5.16 10.73 -15.99
N PHE A 10 4.54 9.56 -16.18
CA PHE A 10 3.09 9.42 -16.17
C PHE A 10 2.47 9.91 -14.85
N VAL A 11 3.01 9.49 -13.70
CA VAL A 11 2.49 9.93 -12.39
C VAL A 11 2.73 11.43 -12.19
N CYS A 12 3.91 11.95 -12.52
CA CYS A 12 4.21 13.38 -12.43
C CYS A 12 3.27 14.24 -13.29
N ASP A 13 2.94 13.78 -14.50
CA ASP A 13 2.01 14.46 -15.40
C ASP A 13 0.59 14.49 -14.84
N LEU A 14 0.14 13.41 -14.19
CA LEU A 14 -1.17 13.40 -13.53
C LEU A 14 -1.21 14.34 -12.31
N VAL A 15 -0.10 14.45 -11.57
CA VAL A 15 0.02 15.40 -10.45
C VAL A 15 0.01 16.84 -10.94
N SER A 16 0.78 17.17 -11.98
CA SER A 16 0.84 18.53 -12.54
C SER A 16 -0.50 18.99 -13.12
N GLN A 17 -1.27 18.05 -13.69
CA GLN A 17 -2.63 18.28 -14.17
C GLN A 17 -3.69 18.31 -13.05
N ASN A 18 -3.29 18.19 -11.77
CA ASN A 18 -4.18 18.06 -10.61
C ASN A 18 -5.19 16.89 -10.70
N LYS A 19 -4.89 15.87 -11.52
CA LYS A 19 -5.67 14.63 -11.62
C LYS A 19 -5.32 13.64 -10.52
N LEU A 20 -4.14 13.78 -9.92
CA LEU A 20 -3.66 12.96 -8.81
C LEU A 20 -3.11 13.85 -7.70
N LYS A 21 -3.59 13.64 -6.48
CA LYS A 21 -3.08 14.30 -5.27
C LYS A 21 -2.20 13.34 -4.49
N VAL A 22 -0.97 13.74 -4.22
CA VAL A 22 -0.03 12.96 -3.39
C VAL A 22 -0.18 13.39 -1.94
N SER A 23 -0.37 12.43 -1.05
CA SER A 23 -0.33 12.65 0.39
C SER A 23 0.56 11.60 1.05
N HIS A 24 1.35 12.03 2.03
CA HIS A 24 2.12 11.11 2.85
C HIS A 24 1.18 10.28 3.73
N ILE A 25 1.39 8.95 3.71
CA ILE A 25 0.70 8.01 4.58
C ILE A 25 1.76 7.42 5.52
N PRO A 26 1.64 7.59 6.85
CA PRO A 26 2.55 6.94 7.79
C PRO A 26 2.52 5.42 7.60
N SER A 27 3.67 4.75 7.77
CA SER A 27 3.76 3.30 7.55
C SER A 27 2.74 2.49 8.37
N SER A 28 2.37 2.97 9.56
CA SER A 28 1.34 2.35 10.40
C SER A 28 -0.06 2.32 9.78
N HIS A 29 -0.31 3.15 8.76
CA HIS A 29 -1.58 3.25 8.04
C HIS A 29 -1.46 2.75 6.57
N GLN A 30 -0.28 2.29 6.14
CA GLN A 30 -0.03 1.87 4.77
C GLN A 30 -0.40 0.39 4.57
N LEU A 31 -1.69 0.06 4.70
CA LEU A 31 -2.22 -1.32 4.63
C LEU A 31 -1.86 -2.06 3.33
N VAL A 32 -1.65 -1.33 2.24
CA VAL A 32 -1.25 -1.89 0.93
C VAL A 32 0.10 -2.62 0.97
N ASP A 33 0.97 -2.29 1.94
CA ASP A 33 2.27 -2.95 2.08
C ASP A 33 2.11 -4.45 2.39
N LEU A 34 0.99 -4.86 3.00
CA LEU A 34 0.67 -6.26 3.23
C LEU A 34 0.60 -7.08 1.92
N HIS A 35 0.18 -6.43 0.83
CA HIS A 35 -0.04 -7.08 -0.47
C HIS A 35 1.11 -6.89 -1.46
N THR A 36 2.04 -5.97 -1.18
CA THR A 36 3.07 -5.55 -2.14
C THR A 36 4.49 -5.83 -1.66
N LYS A 37 4.69 -6.16 -0.38
CA LYS A 37 6.01 -6.35 0.22
C LYS A 37 6.04 -7.52 1.20
N PRO A 38 7.18 -8.24 1.29
CA PRO A 38 7.45 -9.06 2.46
C PRO A 38 7.75 -8.16 3.66
N LEU A 39 6.92 -8.25 4.70
CA LEU A 39 7.05 -7.46 5.93
C LEU A 39 7.57 -8.33 7.08
N ALA A 40 8.32 -7.72 8.00
CA ALA A 40 8.68 -8.38 9.25
C ALA A 40 7.40 -8.76 10.03
N THR A 41 7.41 -9.93 10.69
CA THR A 41 6.24 -10.49 11.39
C THR A 41 5.53 -9.49 12.32
N PRO A 42 6.21 -8.67 13.14
CA PRO A 42 5.52 -7.70 13.99
C PRO A 42 4.74 -6.65 13.19
N HIS A 43 5.31 -6.16 12.09
CA HIS A 43 4.69 -5.15 11.23
C HIS A 43 3.54 -5.76 10.42
N HIS A 44 3.73 -6.98 9.91
CA HIS A 44 2.69 -7.73 9.23
C HIS A 44 1.46 -7.93 10.14
N ASN A 45 1.66 -8.40 11.37
CA ASN A 45 0.58 -8.63 12.32
C ASN A 45 -0.13 -7.33 12.69
N PHE A 46 0.62 -6.26 12.91
CA PHE A 46 0.07 -4.93 13.20
C PHE A 46 -0.80 -4.39 12.06
N LEU A 47 -0.35 -4.48 10.80
CA LEU A 47 -1.18 -4.04 9.67
C LEU A 47 -2.37 -4.97 9.43
N LYS A 48 -2.20 -6.29 9.63
CA LYS A 48 -3.28 -7.28 9.46
C LYS A 48 -4.46 -7.00 10.38
N SER A 49 -4.22 -6.63 11.65
CA SER A 49 -5.32 -6.28 12.57
C SER A 49 -6.13 -5.06 12.14
N ASN A 50 -5.55 -4.18 11.31
CA ASN A 50 -6.19 -2.96 10.84
C ASN A 50 -7.06 -3.15 9.58
N ILE A 51 -7.01 -4.31 8.93
CA ILE A 51 -7.80 -4.60 7.70
C ILE A 51 -9.23 -5.07 8.03
N GLY A 52 -9.50 -5.42 9.31
CA GLY A 52 -10.82 -5.90 9.72
C GLY A 52 -11.14 -7.33 9.27
N VAL A 53 -10.12 -8.13 8.94
CA VAL A 53 -10.30 -9.56 8.69
C VAL A 53 -10.65 -10.25 10.00
N VAL A 54 -11.91 -10.63 10.13
CA VAL A 54 -12.37 -11.53 11.21
C VAL A 54 -11.82 -12.93 10.93
N GLU A 55 -11.17 -13.54 11.92
CA GLU A 55 -10.90 -14.97 11.86
C GLU A 55 -12.24 -15.69 11.76
N PHE A 56 -12.39 -16.50 10.70
CA PHE A 56 -13.38 -17.56 10.71
C PHE A 56 -12.91 -18.57 11.76
N THR A 57 -13.25 -18.35 13.03
CA THR A 57 -13.23 -19.44 14.00
C THR A 57 -14.06 -20.55 13.40
N SER A 58 -13.41 -21.69 13.18
CA SER A 58 -13.91 -22.83 12.45
C SER A 58 -15.38 -23.07 12.79
N ILE A 59 -16.23 -23.01 11.76
CA ILE A 59 -17.55 -23.62 11.83
C ILE A 59 -17.28 -25.13 11.83
N LEU A 60 -16.95 -25.67 13.00
CA LEU A 60 -16.92 -27.09 13.29
C LEU A 60 -17.71 -27.34 14.57
#